data_AF-A0A0J9XRM0-F1
#
_entry.id   AF-A0A0J9XRM0-F1
#
_cell.length_a   1.000
_cell.length_b   1.000
_cell.length_c   1.000
_cell.angle_alpha   90.00
_cell.angle_beta   90.00
_cell.angle_gamma   90.00
#
_symmetry.space_group_name_H-M   'P 1'
#
loop_
_entity.id
_entity.type
_entity.pdbx_description
1 polymer ?
#
loop_
_entity_poly.entity_id
_entity_poly.type
_entity_poly.pdbx_seq_one_letter_code
_entity_poly.pdbx_strand_id
1 'polypeptide(L)'
;MASMFLLVFFVVYGPIVACDHYFVKDTDNTSCIIMDSNITGVLHYTKSDNSTEQFKFNISGRGDGSCKGTQHIYISFNSPVGLKNSTLAIHFKQKDDSFLISNFTLAVYFEQKLNSTESLHMYLMDKHAELDVSASSNGAYKCSETILSFEGGSAVTLHNVRLTAYAHFNTTEFPENQEYNICQLDVRTSDLVPIVVGVCLAALVIIVLIAYLVGRARAKRQGYASV
;
A
#
# COMPACT_ATOMS: atom_id res chain seq x y z
N MET A 1 -4.17 -34.51 41.38
CA MET A 1 -3.45 -33.22 41.34
C MET A 1 -3.10 -32.99 39.88
N ALA A 2 -3.80 -32.04 39.27
CA ALA A 2 -3.85 -31.82 37.83
C ALA A 2 -2.65 -31.02 37.33
N SER A 3 -2.20 -31.27 36.10
CA SER A 3 -2.02 -30.19 35.12
C SER A 3 -1.81 -30.81 33.72
N MET A 4 -2.88 -30.82 32.94
CA MET A 4 -2.91 -31.22 31.54
C MET A 4 -2.72 -29.94 30.71
N PHE A 5 -1.54 -29.76 30.13
CA PHE A 5 -1.24 -28.63 29.24
C PHE A 5 -1.93 -28.86 27.89
N LEU A 6 -3.07 -28.20 27.68
CA LEU A 6 -3.75 -28.08 26.39
C LEU A 6 -3.13 -26.92 25.59
N LEU A 7 -2.28 -27.25 24.61
CA LEU A 7 -1.83 -26.31 23.58
C LEU A 7 -2.98 -26.08 22.60
N VAL A 8 -3.71 -24.98 22.79
CA VAL A 8 -4.71 -24.50 21.83
C VAL A 8 -3.97 -23.81 20.68
N PHE A 9 -3.84 -24.50 19.56
CA PHE A 9 -3.46 -23.89 18.29
C PHE A 9 -4.62 -23.02 17.82
N PHE A 10 -4.51 -21.70 18.04
CA PHE A 10 -5.34 -20.73 17.36
C PHE A 10 -4.93 -20.70 15.88
N VAL A 11 -5.69 -21.40 15.04
CA VAL A 11 -5.68 -21.17 13.59
C VAL A 11 -6.29 -19.79 13.39
N VAL A 12 -5.44 -18.78 13.23
CA VAL A 12 -5.85 -17.44 12.83
C VAL A 12 -6.26 -17.54 11.36
N TYR A 13 -7.55 -17.76 11.13
CA TYR A 13 -8.16 -17.54 9.82
C TYR A 13 -8.09 -16.03 9.56
N GLY A 14 -7.01 -15.57 8.93
CA GLY A 14 -6.93 -14.21 8.43
C GLY A 14 -8.07 -14.00 7.44
N PRO A 15 -8.80 -12.87 7.49
CA PRO A 15 -9.78 -12.56 6.47
C PRO A 15 -9.06 -12.58 5.12
N ILE A 16 -9.56 -13.39 4.19
CA ILE A 16 -9.13 -13.33 2.79
C ILE A 16 -9.63 -11.99 2.29
N VAL A 17 -8.80 -10.96 2.41
CA VAL A 17 -9.09 -9.66 1.80
C VAL A 17 -9.07 -9.92 0.30
N ALA A 18 -10.26 -9.92 -0.31
CA ALA A 18 -10.39 -9.96 -1.75
C ALA A 18 -9.74 -8.70 -2.31
N CYS A 19 -8.48 -8.82 -2.74
CA CYS A 19 -7.78 -7.82 -3.53
C CYS A 19 -7.94 -8.20 -5.00
N ASP A 20 -8.12 -7.22 -5.86
CA ASP A 20 -8.10 -7.48 -7.28
C ASP A 20 -6.66 -7.81 -7.68
N HIS A 21 -6.53 -8.85 -8.51
CA HIS A 21 -5.26 -9.35 -9.02
C HIS A 21 -5.15 -9.03 -10.50
N TYR A 22 -4.15 -8.23 -10.86
CA TYR A 22 -3.88 -7.79 -12.22
C TYR A 22 -2.49 -8.25 -12.65
N PHE A 23 -2.37 -8.77 -13.87
CA PHE A 23 -1.07 -9.19 -14.41
C PHE A 23 -0.99 -8.94 -15.92
N VAL A 24 0.22 -8.75 -16.42
CA VAL A 24 0.52 -8.59 -17.84
C VAL A 24 1.60 -9.59 -18.23
N LYS A 25 1.34 -10.35 -19.30
CA LYS A 25 2.25 -11.35 -19.84
C LYS A 25 2.93 -10.86 -21.11
N ASP A 26 4.19 -11.26 -21.28
CA ASP A 26 4.93 -11.07 -22.51
C ASP A 26 4.64 -12.20 -23.52
N THR A 27 5.20 -12.09 -24.72
CA THR A 27 5.08 -13.09 -25.79
C THR A 27 5.59 -14.47 -25.38
N ASP A 28 6.53 -14.50 -24.44
CA ASP A 28 7.15 -15.73 -23.93
C ASP A 28 6.34 -16.36 -22.78
N ASN A 29 5.11 -15.85 -22.55
CA ASN A 29 4.18 -16.28 -21.50
C ASN A 29 4.69 -16.03 -20.07
N THR A 30 5.75 -15.24 -19.92
CA THR A 30 6.27 -14.75 -18.65
C THR A 30 5.55 -13.47 -18.23
N SER A 31 5.25 -13.33 -16.94
CA SER A 31 4.62 -12.14 -16.39
C SER A 31 5.68 -11.06 -16.16
N CYS A 32 5.43 -9.88 -16.73
CA CYS A 32 6.31 -8.72 -16.59
C CYS A 32 5.81 -7.70 -15.57
N ILE A 33 4.49 -7.62 -15.41
CA ILE A 33 3.83 -6.78 -14.41
C ILE A 33 2.88 -7.66 -13.62
N ILE A 34 2.93 -7.56 -12.30
CA ILE A 34 1.95 -8.15 -11.39
C ILE A 34 1.57 -7.05 -10.39
N MET A 35 0.28 -6.85 -10.21
CA MET A 35 -0.27 -5.87 -9.28
C MET A 35 -1.47 -6.44 -8.53
N ASP A 36 -1.37 -6.48 -7.21
CA ASP A 36 -2.50 -6.73 -6.32
C ASP A 36 -2.88 -5.44 -5.64
N SER A 37 -4.14 -5.04 -5.71
CA SER A 37 -4.63 -3.86 -5.00
C SER A 37 -6.14 -3.83 -4.99
N ASN A 38 -6.72 -3.25 -3.95
CA ASN A 38 -8.10 -2.77 -3.99
C ASN A 38 -8.08 -1.28 -4.35
N ILE A 39 -8.75 -0.90 -5.44
CA ILE A 39 -8.60 0.43 -6.02
C ILE A 39 -9.89 1.24 -5.81
N THR A 40 -9.76 2.39 -5.15
CA THR A 40 -10.85 3.34 -4.94
C THR A 40 -10.47 4.70 -5.51
N GLY A 41 -11.40 5.41 -6.12
CA GLY A 41 -11.19 6.76 -6.65
C GLY A 41 -12.17 7.77 -6.10
N VAL A 42 -11.73 9.02 -6.03
CA VAL A 42 -12.55 10.21 -5.83
C VAL A 42 -12.38 11.08 -7.07
N LEU A 43 -13.47 11.27 -7.81
CA LEU A 43 -13.47 12.08 -9.02
C LEU A 43 -14.14 13.41 -8.75
N HIS A 44 -13.51 14.50 -9.20
CA HIS A 44 -14.10 15.82 -9.30
C HIS A 44 -14.43 16.09 -10.77
N TYR A 45 -15.69 16.40 -11.07
CA TYR A 45 -16.13 16.70 -12.43
C TYR A 45 -17.11 17.87 -12.43
N THR A 46 -17.21 18.55 -13.57
CA THR A 46 -18.10 19.69 -13.76
C THR A 46 -19.39 19.25 -14.43
N LYS A 47 -20.52 19.57 -13.82
CA LYS A 47 -21.86 19.36 -14.36
C LYS A 47 -22.23 20.40 -15.40
N SER A 48 -23.29 20.13 -16.15
CA SER A 48 -23.84 21.03 -17.17
C SER A 48 -24.32 22.38 -16.61
N ASP A 49 -24.61 22.47 -15.31
CA ASP A 49 -24.92 23.72 -14.61
C ASP A 49 -23.68 24.50 -14.13
N ASN A 50 -22.49 24.06 -14.54
CA ASN A 50 -21.18 24.59 -14.17
C ASN A 50 -20.82 24.43 -12.69
N SER A 51 -21.56 23.60 -11.94
CA SER A 51 -21.19 23.20 -10.58
C SER A 51 -20.18 22.05 -10.61
N THR A 52 -19.25 22.04 -9.66
CA THR A 52 -18.34 20.91 -9.45
C THR A 52 -18.94 19.93 -8.45
N GLU A 53 -18.99 18.66 -8.82
CA GLU A 53 -19.42 17.58 -7.95
C GLU A 53 -18.28 16.56 -7.78
N GLN A 54 -18.28 15.92 -6.62
CA GLN A 54 -17.39 14.81 -6.32
C GLN A 54 -18.17 13.53 -6.05
N PHE A 55 -17.68 12.40 -6.53
CA PHE A 55 -18.19 11.09 -6.11
C PHE A 55 -17.06 10.08 -5.95
N LYS A 56 -17.33 9.09 -5.11
CA LYS A 56 -16.44 7.95 -4.88
C LYS A 56 -16.83 6.79 -5.77
N PHE A 57 -15.83 6.08 -6.28
CA PHE A 57 -16.03 4.89 -7.11
C PHE A 57 -14.95 3.86 -6.83
N ASN A 58 -15.26 2.60 -7.13
CA ASN A 58 -14.28 1.51 -7.05
C ASN A 58 -13.87 1.14 -8.47
N ILE A 59 -12.60 0.79 -8.65
CA ILE A 59 -12.06 0.28 -9.90
C ILE A 59 -11.86 -1.22 -9.71
N SER A 60 -12.72 -1.99 -10.35
CA SER A 60 -12.60 -3.45 -10.46
C SER A 60 -12.89 -3.81 -11.91
N GLY A 61 -11.97 -4.49 -12.58
CA GLY A 61 -12.10 -4.71 -14.01
C GLY A 61 -11.05 -5.63 -14.59
N ARG A 62 -10.83 -5.49 -15.91
CA ARG A 62 -9.83 -6.28 -16.62
C ARG A 62 -8.55 -5.47 -16.74
N GLY A 63 -7.45 -6.01 -16.19
CA GLY A 63 -6.10 -5.54 -16.44
C GLY A 63 -5.54 -6.13 -17.72
N ASP A 64 -4.87 -5.31 -18.51
CA ASP A 64 -4.14 -5.70 -19.72
C ASP A 64 -3.02 -4.67 -19.97
N GLY A 65 -2.07 -4.92 -20.87
CA GLY A 65 -0.87 -4.07 -20.93
C GLY A 65 0.18 -4.52 -21.93
N SER A 66 1.39 -3.96 -21.81
CA SER A 66 2.54 -4.32 -22.65
C SER A 66 3.82 -4.42 -21.85
N CYS A 67 4.58 -5.48 -22.11
CA CYS A 67 5.93 -5.71 -21.58
C CYS A 67 7.03 -5.08 -22.43
N LYS A 68 6.71 -4.57 -23.63
CA LYS A 68 7.70 -4.06 -24.60
C LYS A 68 8.06 -2.60 -24.36
N GLY A 69 9.36 -2.33 -24.22
CA GLY A 69 9.89 -0.97 -24.07
C GLY A 69 9.49 -0.35 -22.73
N THR A 70 8.66 0.70 -22.76
CA THR A 70 8.09 1.30 -21.54
C THR A 70 6.88 0.46 -21.14
N GLN A 71 7.02 -0.29 -20.04
CA GLN A 71 5.98 -1.19 -19.60
C GLN A 71 4.80 -0.42 -19.05
N HIS A 72 3.59 -0.90 -19.30
CA HIS A 72 2.38 -0.26 -18.81
C HIS A 72 1.26 -1.26 -18.62
N ILE A 73 0.36 -0.91 -17.70
CA ILE A 73 -0.87 -1.64 -17.44
C ILE A 73 -2.05 -0.67 -17.57
N TYR A 74 -3.09 -1.11 -18.27
CA TYR A 74 -4.38 -0.46 -18.32
C TYR A 74 -5.44 -1.35 -17.66
N ILE A 75 -6.25 -0.76 -16.78
CA ILE A 75 -7.36 -1.41 -16.12
C ILE A 75 -8.63 -0.81 -16.68
N SER A 76 -9.35 -1.59 -17.48
CA SER A 76 -10.65 -1.21 -18.02
C SER A 76 -11.76 -1.63 -17.07
N PHE A 77 -12.60 -0.70 -16.67
CA PHE A 77 -13.62 -0.89 -15.65
C PHE A 77 -14.94 -0.20 -15.99
N ASN A 78 -16.01 -0.68 -15.35
CA ASN A 78 -17.31 -0.06 -15.30
C ASN A 78 -17.68 0.16 -13.84
N SER A 79 -18.29 1.29 -13.52
CA SER A 79 -18.71 1.62 -12.16
C SER A 79 -20.21 1.87 -12.09
N PRO A 80 -20.91 1.33 -11.07
CA PRO A 80 -22.36 1.51 -10.94
C PRO A 80 -22.77 2.98 -10.80
N VAL A 81 -21.85 3.84 -10.33
CA VAL A 81 -22.08 5.28 -10.20
C VAL A 81 -22.22 6.01 -11.53
N GLY A 82 -22.02 5.35 -12.67
CA GLY A 82 -22.23 5.94 -14.00
C GLY A 82 -20.96 6.16 -14.80
N LEU A 83 -19.91 5.39 -14.52
CA LEU A 83 -18.71 5.36 -15.35
C LEU A 83 -18.76 4.10 -16.21
N LYS A 84 -18.65 4.25 -17.52
CA LYS A 84 -18.60 3.10 -18.45
C LYS A 84 -17.31 3.11 -19.25
N ASN A 85 -16.83 1.93 -19.64
CA ASN A 85 -15.64 1.74 -20.47
C ASN A 85 -14.45 2.62 -20.06
N SER A 86 -14.35 2.91 -18.76
CA SER A 86 -13.36 3.83 -18.22
C SER A 86 -12.06 3.06 -18.01
N THR A 87 -10.93 3.75 -18.13
CA THR A 87 -9.63 3.08 -18.13
C THR A 87 -8.64 3.85 -17.28
N LEU A 88 -8.03 3.17 -16.32
CA LEU A 88 -6.88 3.65 -15.56
C LEU A 88 -5.61 3.10 -16.21
N ALA A 89 -4.70 3.95 -16.66
CA ALA A 89 -3.41 3.55 -17.22
C ALA A 89 -2.28 3.96 -16.28
N ILE A 90 -1.36 3.03 -16.02
CA ILE A 90 -0.15 3.25 -15.21
C ILE A 90 1.06 2.83 -16.05
N HIS A 91 2.00 3.75 -16.22
CA HIS A 91 3.22 3.55 -16.99
C HIS A 91 4.41 3.42 -16.07
N PHE A 92 5.22 2.39 -16.30
CA PHE A 92 6.43 2.10 -15.56
C PHE A 92 7.65 2.48 -16.37
N LYS A 93 8.69 2.94 -15.69
CA LYS A 93 10.00 3.18 -16.27
C LYS A 93 11.05 2.50 -15.43
N GLN A 94 12.03 1.92 -16.09
CA GLN A 94 13.22 1.41 -15.43
C GLN A 94 14.21 2.57 -15.21
N LYS A 95 14.74 2.66 -14.00
CA LYS A 95 15.80 3.58 -13.59
C LYS A 95 16.87 2.78 -12.86
N ASP A 96 18.03 2.67 -13.48
CA ASP A 96 19.13 1.83 -13.02
C ASP A 96 18.64 0.37 -12.85
N ASP A 97 18.77 -0.20 -11.65
CA ASP A 97 18.26 -1.53 -11.30
C ASP A 97 16.91 -1.49 -10.57
N SER A 98 16.18 -0.38 -10.67
CA SER A 98 14.86 -0.20 -10.06
C SER A 98 13.80 0.12 -11.10
N PHE A 99 12.54 -0.18 -10.80
CA PHE A 99 11.41 0.35 -11.56
C PHE A 99 10.72 1.44 -10.74
N LEU A 100 10.09 2.37 -11.46
CA LEU A 100 9.24 3.41 -10.89
C LEU A 100 7.99 3.62 -11.74
N ILE A 101 6.93 4.12 -11.13
CA ILE A 101 5.79 4.64 -11.89
C ILE A 101 6.19 6.00 -12.46
N SER A 102 6.15 6.12 -13.78
CA SER A 102 6.60 7.31 -14.51
C SER A 102 5.47 8.25 -14.91
N ASN A 103 4.29 7.71 -15.19
CA ASN A 103 3.11 8.47 -15.54
C ASN A 103 1.86 7.61 -15.28
N PHE A 104 0.72 8.25 -15.06
CA PHE A 104 -0.57 7.60 -14.99
C PHE A 104 -1.67 8.53 -15.51
N THR A 105 -2.69 7.94 -16.13
CA THR A 105 -3.83 8.68 -16.68
C THR A 105 -5.12 7.94 -16.38
N LEU A 106 -6.21 8.68 -16.27
CA LEU A 106 -7.53 8.12 -16.03
C LEU A 106 -8.50 8.67 -17.08
N ALA A 107 -8.91 7.81 -18.01
CA ALA A 107 -9.93 8.12 -18.99
C ALA A 107 -11.31 7.69 -18.46
N VAL A 108 -12.19 8.67 -18.27
CA VAL A 108 -13.52 8.46 -17.69
C VAL A 108 -14.59 8.77 -18.72
N TYR A 109 -15.46 7.79 -19.03
CA TYR A 109 -16.67 8.06 -19.81
C TYR A 109 -17.87 8.17 -18.87
N PHE A 110 -18.47 9.35 -18.87
CA PHE A 110 -19.64 9.66 -18.05
C PHE A 110 -20.91 9.20 -18.74
N GLU A 111 -21.74 8.43 -18.02
CA GLU A 111 -23.11 8.18 -18.44
C GLU A 111 -23.94 9.46 -18.37
N GLN A 112 -24.98 9.55 -19.22
CA GLN A 112 -25.89 10.71 -19.28
C GLN A 112 -26.51 11.05 -17.92
N LYS A 113 -26.72 10.06 -17.04
CA LYS A 113 -27.30 10.28 -15.70
C LYS A 113 -26.45 11.17 -14.79
N LEU A 114 -25.16 11.34 -15.07
CA LEU A 114 -24.26 12.21 -14.31
C LEU A 114 -24.33 13.68 -14.78
N ASN A 115 -24.99 13.98 -15.90
CA ASN A 115 -25.09 15.35 -16.45
C ASN A 115 -23.75 16.08 -16.58
N SER A 116 -22.66 15.33 -16.84
CA SER A 116 -21.33 15.89 -17.08
C SER A 116 -21.34 16.79 -18.32
N THR A 117 -20.58 17.88 -18.29
CA THR A 117 -20.39 18.78 -19.45
C THR A 117 -19.75 18.04 -20.64
N GLU A 118 -18.91 17.05 -20.36
CA GLU A 118 -18.21 16.24 -21.35
C GLU A 118 -18.55 14.75 -21.15
N SER A 119 -18.73 14.01 -22.25
CA SER A 119 -19.01 12.57 -22.21
C SER A 119 -17.76 11.72 -21.94
N LEU A 120 -16.58 12.25 -22.26
CA LEU A 120 -15.27 11.66 -21.99
C LEU A 120 -14.36 12.75 -21.44
N HIS A 121 -13.75 12.51 -20.30
CA HIS A 121 -12.69 13.36 -19.75
C HIS A 121 -11.44 12.53 -19.45
N MET A 122 -10.28 13.10 -19.73
CA MET A 122 -8.99 12.46 -19.47
C MET A 122 -8.27 13.22 -18.35
N TYR A 123 -8.17 12.59 -17.20
CA TYR A 123 -7.44 13.11 -16.05
C TYR A 123 -5.96 12.75 -16.19
N LEU A 124 -5.11 13.76 -16.09
CA LEU A 124 -3.65 13.63 -16.18
C LEU A 124 -3.02 13.66 -14.79
N MET A 125 -1.89 12.99 -14.63
CA MET A 125 -1.05 13.04 -13.42
C MET A 125 -0.78 14.49 -13.01
N ASP A 126 -0.97 14.80 -11.74
CA ASP A 126 -0.63 16.11 -11.19
C ASP A 126 0.89 16.31 -11.22
N LYS A 127 1.34 17.47 -11.71
CA LYS A 127 2.76 17.88 -11.69
C LYS A 127 3.38 17.94 -10.29
N HIS A 128 2.54 18.08 -9.25
CA HIS A 128 2.94 18.08 -7.85
C HIS A 128 2.68 16.74 -7.16
N ALA A 129 2.29 15.69 -7.89
CA ALA A 129 2.13 14.36 -7.32
C ALA A 129 3.48 13.84 -6.81
N GLU A 130 3.59 13.69 -5.49
CA GLU A 130 4.70 12.97 -4.86
C GLU A 130 4.43 11.47 -4.96
N LEU A 131 5.13 10.80 -5.89
CA LEU A 131 4.99 9.37 -6.09
C LEU A 131 6.29 8.65 -5.71
N ASP A 132 6.30 8.07 -4.51
CA ASP A 132 7.42 7.27 -4.00
C ASP A 132 7.13 5.78 -4.16
N VAL A 133 6.91 5.38 -5.42
CA VAL A 133 6.75 3.97 -5.80
C VAL A 133 7.99 3.56 -6.55
N SER A 134 8.89 2.88 -5.82
CA SER A 134 10.09 2.29 -6.40
C SER A 134 10.45 0.97 -5.72
N ALA A 135 10.91 0.01 -6.52
CA ALA A 135 11.52 -1.23 -6.03
C ALA A 135 12.56 -1.70 -7.03
N SER A 136 13.45 -2.61 -6.60
CA SER A 136 14.40 -3.23 -7.52
C SER A 136 13.67 -3.97 -8.64
N SER A 137 14.28 -4.10 -9.81
CA SER A 137 13.71 -4.78 -10.99
C SER A 137 13.37 -6.25 -10.73
N ASN A 138 14.02 -6.88 -9.74
CA ASN A 138 13.74 -8.24 -9.29
C ASN A 138 12.90 -8.27 -7.99
N GLY A 139 12.67 -7.10 -7.38
CA GLY A 139 11.88 -6.92 -6.16
C GLY A 139 10.45 -6.49 -6.45
N ALA A 140 9.64 -6.43 -5.41
CA ALA A 140 8.27 -5.92 -5.48
C ALA A 140 8.14 -4.73 -4.52
N TYR A 141 7.24 -3.80 -4.86
CA TYR A 141 6.83 -2.73 -3.97
C TYR A 141 5.63 -3.18 -3.14
N LYS A 142 5.61 -2.83 -1.85
CA LYS A 142 4.48 -3.10 -0.95
C LYS A 142 4.13 -1.85 -0.15
N CYS A 143 2.84 -1.51 -0.12
CA CYS A 143 2.36 -0.38 0.68
C CYS A 143 0.89 -0.56 1.10
N SER A 144 0.51 -0.08 2.28
CA SER A 144 -0.89 -0.07 2.71
C SER A 144 -1.75 0.88 1.87
N GLU A 145 -1.22 2.06 1.51
CA GLU A 145 -1.93 3.05 0.70
C GLU A 145 -0.98 3.77 -0.26
N THR A 146 -1.35 3.87 -1.53
CA THR A 146 -0.63 4.66 -2.53
C THR A 146 -1.62 5.53 -3.28
N ILE A 147 -1.40 6.85 -3.28
CA ILE A 147 -2.32 7.83 -3.84
C ILE A 147 -1.78 8.30 -5.19
N LEU A 148 -2.59 8.14 -6.24
CA LEU A 148 -2.37 8.67 -7.57
C LEU A 148 -3.19 9.96 -7.70
N SER A 149 -2.52 11.10 -7.56
CA SER A 149 -3.14 12.42 -7.64
C SER A 149 -3.22 12.91 -9.09
N PHE A 150 -4.40 13.38 -9.49
CA PHE A 150 -4.66 13.95 -10.81
C PHE A 150 -4.90 15.45 -10.72
N GLU A 151 -4.70 16.14 -11.84
CA GLU A 151 -5.06 17.54 -11.96
C GLU A 151 -6.55 17.78 -11.63
N GLY A 152 -6.84 18.91 -10.98
CA GLY A 152 -8.21 19.26 -10.57
C GLY A 152 -8.69 18.59 -9.27
N GLY A 153 -7.77 18.02 -8.48
CA GLY A 153 -8.05 17.50 -7.13
C GLY A 153 -8.69 16.11 -7.09
N SER A 154 -8.79 15.44 -8.24
CA SER A 154 -9.21 14.04 -8.30
C SER A 154 -8.07 13.12 -7.87
N ALA A 155 -8.39 11.98 -7.26
CA ALA A 155 -7.39 11.04 -6.79
C ALA A 155 -7.85 9.59 -6.93
N VAL A 156 -6.92 8.69 -7.21
CA VAL A 156 -7.13 7.23 -7.13
C VAL A 156 -6.19 6.66 -6.08
N THR A 157 -6.76 5.98 -5.09
CA THR A 157 -6.03 5.32 -4.02
C THR A 157 -5.98 3.82 -4.27
N LEU A 158 -4.76 3.29 -4.28
CA LEU A 158 -4.45 1.88 -4.28
C LEU A 158 -4.28 1.40 -2.83
N HIS A 159 -5.14 0.49 -2.37
CA HIS A 159 -5.11 -0.06 -1.03
C HIS A 159 -4.43 -1.43 -1.00
N ASN A 160 -3.58 -1.65 0.00
CA ASN A 160 -2.77 -2.87 0.19
C ASN A 160 -2.04 -3.29 -1.09
N VAL A 161 -1.38 -2.33 -1.72
CA VAL A 161 -0.72 -2.54 -3.00
C VAL A 161 0.47 -3.48 -2.86
N ARG A 162 0.53 -4.48 -3.73
CA ARG A 162 1.74 -5.23 -4.07
C ARG A 162 1.96 -5.07 -5.56
N LEU A 163 3.14 -4.61 -5.96
CA LEU A 163 3.38 -4.24 -7.35
C LEU A 163 4.78 -4.62 -7.76
N THR A 164 4.93 -5.23 -8.93
CA THR A 164 6.21 -5.49 -9.58
C THR A 164 6.08 -5.14 -11.05
N ALA A 165 7.11 -4.54 -11.61
CA ALA A 165 7.22 -4.27 -13.04
C ALA A 165 8.62 -4.66 -13.51
N TYR A 166 8.78 -4.84 -14.82
CA TYR A 166 10.02 -5.34 -15.45
C TYR A 166 10.46 -6.71 -14.93
N ALA A 167 9.54 -7.47 -14.35
CA ALA A 167 9.81 -8.82 -13.87
C ALA A 167 9.88 -9.81 -15.03
N HIS A 168 10.36 -11.03 -14.74
CA HIS A 168 10.36 -12.13 -15.68
C HIS A 168 9.95 -13.42 -14.97
N PHE A 169 8.69 -13.48 -14.53
CA PHE A 169 8.17 -14.60 -13.76
C PHE A 169 7.42 -15.59 -14.64
N ASN A 170 7.58 -16.89 -14.38
CA ASN A 170 6.81 -17.94 -15.07
C ASN A 170 5.38 -18.09 -14.48
N THR A 171 5.10 -17.37 -13.40
CA THR A 171 3.82 -17.37 -12.68
C THR A 171 3.12 -16.03 -12.86
N THR A 172 1.80 -16.01 -12.66
CA THR A 172 1.03 -14.76 -12.54
C THR A 172 1.00 -14.24 -11.11
N GLU A 173 1.40 -15.06 -10.15
CA GLU A 173 1.47 -14.72 -8.73
C GLU A 173 2.88 -14.29 -8.32
N PHE A 174 2.96 -13.53 -7.24
CA PHE A 174 4.22 -13.16 -6.61
C PHE A 174 4.96 -14.41 -6.10
N PRO A 175 6.27 -14.55 -6.37
CA PRO A 175 7.10 -15.62 -5.82
C PRO A 175 7.09 -15.63 -4.28
N GLU A 176 7.26 -16.81 -3.66
CA GLU A 176 7.30 -16.93 -2.19
C GLU A 176 8.48 -16.18 -1.56
N ASN A 177 9.64 -16.14 -2.24
CA ASN A 177 10.86 -15.50 -1.77
C ASN A 177 11.02 -14.06 -2.30
N GLN A 178 9.91 -13.40 -2.63
CA GLN A 178 9.93 -12.05 -3.18
C GLN A 178 10.44 -11.04 -2.14
N GLU A 179 11.44 -10.24 -2.52
CA GLU A 179 11.87 -9.11 -1.70
C GLU A 179 10.92 -7.94 -1.89
N TYR A 180 10.41 -7.39 -0.78
CA TYR A 180 9.49 -6.26 -0.79
C TYR A 180 10.18 -4.98 -0.33
N ASN A 181 10.16 -3.95 -1.18
CA ASN A 181 10.44 -2.59 -0.77
C ASN A 181 9.16 -2.00 -0.15
N ILE A 182 9.22 -1.72 1.15
CA ILE A 182 8.08 -1.23 1.92
C ILE A 182 8.08 0.31 1.87
N CYS A 183 6.92 0.90 1.59
CA CYS A 183 6.77 2.35 1.52
C CYS A 183 7.03 3.04 2.87
N GLN A 184 7.43 4.32 2.83
CA GLN A 184 7.73 5.11 4.03
C GLN A 184 6.55 5.19 5.01
N LEU A 185 5.30 5.19 4.51
CA LEU A 185 4.09 5.25 5.34
C LEU A 185 3.99 4.04 6.28
N ASP A 186 4.29 2.85 5.77
CA ASP A 186 4.26 1.60 6.55
C ASP A 186 5.49 1.46 7.45
N VAL A 187 6.64 2.02 7.05
CA VAL A 187 7.83 2.07 7.91
C VAL A 187 7.60 3.00 9.11
N ARG A 188 6.96 4.15 8.89
CA ARG A 188 6.69 5.18 9.91
C ARG A 188 5.72 4.71 10.99
N THR A 189 4.79 3.83 10.66
CA THR A 189 3.86 3.22 11.62
C THR A 189 4.48 2.09 12.42
N SER A 190 5.72 1.69 12.10
CA SER A 190 6.46 0.71 12.90
C SER A 190 6.94 1.38 14.20
N ASP A 191 6.07 1.39 15.21
CA ASP A 191 6.34 1.83 16.59
C ASP A 191 7.45 1.02 17.30
N LEU A 192 8.13 0.13 16.58
CA LEU A 192 9.20 -0.73 17.10
C LEU A 192 10.27 0.09 17.83
N VAL A 193 10.71 1.21 17.27
CA VAL A 193 11.75 2.05 17.90
C VAL A 193 11.26 2.64 19.24
N PRO A 194 10.16 3.41 19.31
CA PRO A 194 9.69 3.94 20.58
C PRO A 194 9.30 2.85 21.60
N ILE A 195 8.81 1.69 21.17
CA ILE A 195 8.51 0.54 22.05
C ILE A 195 9.80 0.01 22.68
N VAL A 196 10.85 -0.25 21.89
CA VAL A 196 12.13 -0.77 22.39
C VAL A 196 12.77 0.23 23.36
N VAL A 197 12.74 1.53 23.04
CA VAL A 197 13.24 2.58 23.94
C VAL A 197 12.44 2.59 25.26
N GLY A 198 11.11 2.44 25.20
CA GLY A 198 10.24 2.38 26.38
C GLY A 198 10.56 1.20 27.31
N VAL A 199 10.77 0.01 26.76
CA VAL A 199 11.11 -1.19 27.54
C VAL A 199 12.48 -1.05 28.21
N CYS A 200 13.48 -0.53 27.49
CA CYS A 200 14.82 -0.29 28.04
C CYS A 200 14.79 0.70 29.22
N LEU A 201 14.03 1.79 29.10
CA LEU A 201 13.89 2.76 30.18
C LEU A 201 13.16 2.18 31.40
N ALA A 202 12.08 1.42 31.19
CA ALA A 202 11.33 0.78 32.27
C ALA A 202 12.20 -0.23 33.05
N ALA A 203 12.98 -1.06 32.33
CA ALA A 203 13.89 -2.02 32.94
C ALA A 203 14.95 -1.32 33.81
N LEU A 204 15.54 -0.22 33.33
CA LEU A 204 16.53 0.55 34.07
C LEU A 204 15.94 1.11 35.37
N VAL A 205 14.73 1.67 35.32
CA VAL A 205 14.02 2.19 36.50
C VAL A 205 13.79 1.08 37.53
N ILE A 206 13.34 -0.10 37.10
CA ILE A 206 13.12 -1.25 37.99
C ILE A 206 14.43 -1.67 38.66
N ILE A 207 15.54 -1.75 37.91
CA ILE A 207 16.87 -2.10 38.45
C ILE A 207 17.29 -1.08 39.52
N VAL A 208 17.15 0.21 39.25
CA VAL A 208 17.50 1.29 40.20
C VAL A 208 16.64 1.21 41.46
N LEU A 209 15.34 0.93 41.32
CA LEU A 209 14.44 0.77 42.47
C LEU A 209 14.82 -0.44 43.34
N ILE A 210 15.16 -1.58 42.73
CA ILE A 210 15.62 -2.76 43.46
C ILE A 210 16.93 -2.44 44.20
N ALA A 211 17.90 -1.83 43.51
CA ALA A 211 19.17 -1.44 44.11
C ALA A 211 18.97 -0.47 45.29
N TYR A 212 18.09 0.51 45.13
CA TYR A 212 17.73 1.45 46.20
C TYR A 212 17.08 0.74 47.39
N LEU A 213 16.13 -0.15 47.17
CA LEU A 213 15.45 -0.89 48.24
C LEU A 213 16.43 -1.78 49.02
N VAL A 214 17.33 -2.49 48.32
CA VAL A 214 18.38 -3.31 48.95
C VAL A 214 19.37 -2.44 49.72
N GLY A 215 19.82 -1.31 49.15
CA GLY A 215 20.71 -0.36 49.81
C GLY A 215 20.09 0.22 51.07
N ARG A 216 18.84 0.68 50.99
CA ARG A 216 18.07 1.19 52.13
C ARG A 216 17.85 0.13 53.22
N ALA A 217 17.59 -1.12 52.82
CA ALA A 217 17.43 -2.23 53.75
C ALA A 217 18.74 -2.56 54.50
N ARG A 218 19.91 -2.48 53.84
CA ARG A 218 21.21 -2.66 54.49
C ARG A 218 21.56 -1.51 55.43
N ALA A 219 21.35 -0.26 55.02
CA ALA A 219 21.67 0.91 55.84
C ALA A 219 20.91 0.91 57.19
N LYS A 220 19.64 0.49 57.19
CA LYS A 220 18.87 0.34 58.44
C LYS A 220 19.44 -0.69 59.42
N ARG A 221 20.18 -1.70 58.94
CA ARG A 221 20.78 -2.73 59.80
C ARG A 221 22.13 -2.30 60.41
N GLN A 222 22.76 -1.24 59.91
CA GLN A 222 24.07 -0.77 60.38
C GLN A 222 23.99 0.36 61.43
N GLY A 223 22.80 0.91 61.71
CA GLY A 223 22.61 2.04 62.63
C GLY A 223 22.40 1.70 64.12
N TYR A 224 22.62 0.46 64.57
CA TYR A 224 22.41 0.03 65.96
C TYR A 224 23.70 -0.39 66.69
N ALA A 225 24.83 0.17 66.27
CA ALA A 225 26.12 0.03 66.94
C ALA A 225 26.71 1.42 67.23
N SER A 226 26.08 2.14 68.16
CA SER A 226 26.74 3.22 68.90
C SER A 226 26.90 2.75 70.34
N VAL A 227 28.11 2.31 70.68
CA VAL A 227 28.67 2.33 72.04
C VAL A 227 29.48 3.60 72.20
#